data_AF-A0A8B5XD14-F1
#
_entry.id   AF-A0A8B5XD14-F1
#
_cell.length_a   1.000
_cell.length_b   1.000
_cell.length_c   1.000
_cell.angle_alpha   90.00
_cell.angle_beta   90.00
_cell.angle_gamma   90.00
#
_symmetry.space_group_name_H-M   'P 1'
#
loop_
_entity.id
_entity.type
_entity.pdbx_description
1 polymer ?
#
loop_
_entity_poly.entity_id
_entity_poly.type
_entity_poly.pdbx_seq_one_letter_code
_entity_poly.pdbx_strand_id
1 'polypeptide(L)'
;MATKEPPHSLDAEFSVLGSLLIDRDAIIRVAAFLKYDDFYRSGNGHIYQAILDLYNRREPPDFVTVVDELERRDLLEQVGGISYLTELINAVPTAVHVEYYGRIVERTSTLRRLIQAGTEIANIGFDDSTDVEEALDKAEQQLFGVSQRRTTRDFVSISQVLEGYFDKLDFLQQHRGEVMGVPSGYADVDKLTGGMQRSDLIILAARPSIGKTALQLGFAHNAAVKAGKSVAIFSLEMSAEQLVQRLLSMETGVDAQRLRLGYIDDAEWEQISRAFGRLAEANIFIDDTPGISVMEVRSKARRLMAEHGLDFVIVDYLQLMQGRRSENRVQEISDISRGLKGLARELDVPVLALSQLSRAVESRADHRPMLSDLRESGSIEQDADIVMFIYREDAYDPETEKKGIAELIVAKHRNGPTDTVHLRFFARQARFADLELYREPDIS
;
A
#
# COMPACT_ATOMS: atom_id res chain seq x y z
N MET A 1 -4.43 -31.87 -29.09
CA MET A 1 -5.27 -31.63 -27.89
C MET A 1 -6.57 -31.02 -28.38
N ALA A 2 -7.73 -31.53 -27.96
CA ALA A 2 -9.02 -30.94 -28.33
C ALA A 2 -9.01 -29.44 -27.97
N THR A 3 -9.43 -28.59 -28.91
CA THR A 3 -9.64 -27.16 -28.68
C THR A 3 -10.70 -26.99 -27.59
N LYS A 4 -10.24 -26.84 -26.35
CA LYS A 4 -11.08 -26.53 -25.19
C LYS A 4 -11.58 -25.11 -25.35
N GLU A 5 -12.89 -24.94 -25.40
CA GLU A 5 -13.48 -23.60 -25.39
C GLU A 5 -13.14 -22.86 -24.08
N PRO A 6 -12.98 -21.53 -24.12
CA PRO A 6 -12.77 -20.74 -22.92
C PRO A 6 -13.89 -20.98 -21.88
N PRO A 7 -13.59 -21.04 -20.58
CA PRO A 7 -14.60 -21.25 -19.54
C PRO A 7 -15.70 -20.18 -19.57
N HIS A 8 -16.95 -20.61 -19.67
CA HIS A 8 -18.12 -19.75 -19.71
C HIS A 8 -19.35 -20.48 -19.15
N SER A 9 -20.41 -19.73 -18.85
CA SER A 9 -21.71 -20.30 -18.50
C SER A 9 -22.80 -19.36 -18.99
N LEU A 10 -23.30 -19.63 -20.20
CA LEU A 10 -24.36 -18.81 -20.80
C LEU A 10 -25.65 -18.87 -19.97
N ASP A 11 -25.97 -20.02 -19.37
CA ASP A 11 -27.14 -20.17 -18.49
C ASP A 11 -27.04 -19.26 -17.25
N ALA A 12 -25.85 -19.12 -16.66
CA ALA A 12 -25.64 -18.23 -15.53
C ALA A 12 -25.75 -16.76 -15.95
N GLU A 13 -25.18 -16.38 -17.10
CA GLU A 13 -25.31 -15.02 -17.65
C GLU A 13 -26.77 -14.67 -17.93
N PHE A 14 -27.51 -15.58 -18.59
CA PHE A 14 -28.95 -15.48 -18.81
C PHE A 14 -29.69 -15.28 -17.49
N SER A 15 -29.34 -16.09 -16.48
CA SER A 15 -30.01 -16.07 -15.18
C SER A 15 -29.75 -14.77 -14.40
N VAL A 16 -28.54 -14.21 -14.50
CA VAL A 16 -28.21 -12.91 -13.90
C VAL A 16 -29.05 -11.81 -14.55
N LEU A 17 -28.99 -11.67 -15.87
CA LEU A 17 -29.69 -10.60 -16.58
C LEU A 17 -31.21 -10.70 -16.41
N GLY A 18 -31.78 -11.91 -16.52
CA GLY A 18 -33.19 -12.14 -16.27
C GLY A 18 -33.61 -11.74 -14.85
N SER A 19 -32.82 -12.10 -13.84
CA SER A 19 -33.07 -11.69 -12.45
C SER A 19 -33.07 -10.17 -12.28
N LEU A 20 -32.13 -9.47 -12.92
CA LEU A 20 -31.99 -8.02 -12.84
C LEU A 20 -33.14 -7.27 -13.54
N LEU A 21 -33.70 -7.84 -14.61
CA LEU A 21 -34.86 -7.26 -15.31
C LEU A 21 -36.18 -7.47 -14.57
N ILE A 22 -36.25 -8.48 -13.68
CA ILE A 22 -37.43 -8.79 -12.86
C ILE A 22 -37.41 -8.01 -11.54
N ASP A 23 -36.27 -8.00 -10.86
CA ASP A 23 -36.09 -7.39 -9.54
C ASP A 23 -35.01 -6.30 -9.63
N ARG A 24 -35.46 -5.04 -9.63
CA ARG A 24 -34.57 -3.87 -9.71
C ARG A 24 -33.56 -3.77 -8.58
N ASP A 25 -33.85 -4.32 -7.40
CA ASP A 25 -32.96 -4.24 -6.23
C ASP A 25 -31.89 -5.35 -6.27
N ALA A 26 -32.05 -6.34 -7.16
CA ALA A 26 -31.10 -7.43 -7.34
C ALA A 26 -29.71 -6.95 -7.78
N ILE A 27 -29.62 -5.80 -8.46
CA ILE A 27 -28.35 -5.20 -8.90
C ILE A 27 -27.43 -4.89 -7.73
N ILE A 28 -27.96 -4.50 -6.57
CA ILE A 28 -27.18 -4.16 -5.36
C ILE A 28 -26.34 -5.36 -4.92
N ARG A 29 -26.89 -6.58 -5.06
CA ARG A 29 -26.22 -7.81 -4.64
C ARG A 29 -25.05 -8.21 -5.54
N VAL A 30 -25.06 -7.80 -6.80
CA VAL A 30 -24.04 -8.22 -7.80
C VAL A 30 -23.12 -7.09 -8.24
N ALA A 31 -23.54 -5.83 -8.16
CA ALA A 31 -22.76 -4.66 -8.59
C ALA A 31 -21.40 -4.54 -7.87
N ALA A 32 -21.32 -5.03 -6.63
CA ALA A 32 -20.08 -5.03 -5.86
C ALA A 32 -18.96 -5.89 -6.50
N PHE A 33 -19.32 -6.96 -7.21
CA PHE A 33 -18.35 -7.94 -7.69
C PHE A 33 -18.50 -8.32 -9.16
N LEU A 34 -19.52 -7.90 -9.90
CA LEU A 34 -19.71 -8.24 -11.31
C LEU A 34 -19.58 -7.00 -12.21
N LYS A 35 -18.85 -7.12 -13.32
CA LYS A 35 -18.66 -6.08 -14.34
C LYS A 35 -19.16 -6.54 -15.70
N TYR A 36 -19.35 -5.60 -16.63
CA TYR A 36 -19.82 -5.93 -17.98
C TYR A 36 -18.82 -6.84 -18.75
N ASP A 37 -17.51 -6.67 -18.53
CA ASP A 37 -16.47 -7.53 -19.11
C ASP A 37 -16.43 -8.96 -18.55
N ASP A 38 -17.14 -9.23 -17.44
CA ASP A 38 -17.20 -10.58 -16.86
C ASP A 38 -18.11 -11.52 -17.67
N PHE A 39 -18.95 -10.98 -18.56
CA PHE A 39 -19.80 -11.76 -19.45
C PHE A 39 -19.01 -12.27 -20.65
N TYR A 40 -19.15 -13.56 -20.96
CA TYR A 40 -18.53 -14.18 -22.14
C TYR A 40 -19.15 -13.65 -23.43
N ARG A 41 -20.48 -13.46 -23.45
CA ARG A 41 -21.17 -12.85 -24.58
C ARG A 41 -21.16 -11.34 -24.43
N SER A 42 -20.50 -10.64 -25.35
CA SER A 42 -20.44 -9.17 -25.36
C SER A 42 -21.84 -8.53 -25.25
N GLY A 43 -22.84 -9.06 -25.97
CA GLY A 43 -24.22 -8.58 -25.88
C GLY A 43 -24.80 -8.61 -24.45
N ASN A 44 -24.49 -9.66 -23.67
CA ASN A 44 -24.92 -9.75 -22.27
C ASN A 44 -24.22 -8.71 -21.38
N GLY A 45 -22.94 -8.47 -21.64
CA GLY A 45 -22.18 -7.40 -20.99
C GLY A 45 -22.82 -6.03 -21.25
N HIS A 46 -23.20 -5.73 -22.49
CA HIS A 46 -23.86 -4.48 -22.83
C HIS A 46 -25.22 -4.30 -22.13
N ILE A 47 -26.03 -5.37 -22.00
CA ILE A 47 -27.27 -5.34 -21.24
C ILE A 47 -27.00 -5.05 -19.76
N TYR A 48 -26.02 -5.74 -19.17
CA TYR A 48 -25.62 -5.49 -17.78
C TYR A 48 -25.17 -4.05 -17.55
N GLN A 49 -24.37 -3.49 -18.47
CA GLN A 49 -23.89 -2.11 -18.38
C GLN A 49 -25.05 -1.11 -18.46
N ALA A 50 -26.04 -1.34 -19.34
CA ALA A 50 -27.23 -0.49 -19.42
C ALA A 50 -28.03 -0.50 -18.10
N ILE A 51 -28.22 -1.68 -17.50
CA ILE A 51 -28.86 -1.84 -16.19
C ILE A 51 -28.09 -1.08 -15.09
N LEU A 52 -26.76 -1.22 -15.06
CA LEU A 52 -25.91 -0.56 -14.08
C LEU A 52 -25.95 0.97 -14.22
N ASP A 53 -25.95 1.48 -15.46
CA ASP A 53 -25.98 2.91 -15.74
C ASP A 53 -27.33 3.55 -15.40
N LEU A 54 -28.43 2.84 -15.62
CA LEU A 54 -29.77 3.26 -15.16
C LEU A 54 -29.81 3.32 -13.62
N TYR A 55 -29.32 2.27 -12.95
CA TYR A 55 -29.24 2.21 -11.50
C TYR A 55 -28.40 3.37 -10.91
N ASN A 56 -27.24 3.67 -11.49
CA ASN A 56 -26.37 4.77 -11.05
C ASN A 56 -27.03 6.15 -11.22
N ARG A 57 -27.87 6.32 -12.25
CA ARG A 57 -28.70 7.52 -12.45
C ARG A 57 -29.93 7.58 -11.56
N ARG A 58 -30.13 6.59 -10.69
CA ARG A 58 -31.34 6.40 -9.85
C ARG A 58 -32.62 6.24 -10.69
N GLU A 59 -32.46 5.79 -11.93
CA GLU A 59 -33.57 5.38 -12.80
C GLU A 59 -33.81 3.89 -12.58
N PRO A 60 -35.08 3.43 -12.48
CA PRO A 60 -35.37 2.03 -12.23
C PRO A 60 -34.97 1.19 -13.44
N PRO A 61 -34.03 0.22 -13.32
CA PRO A 61 -33.68 -0.66 -14.43
C PRO A 61 -34.76 -1.75 -14.58
N ASP A 62 -35.75 -1.48 -15.39
CA ASP A 62 -36.79 -2.43 -15.80
C ASP A 62 -36.72 -2.71 -17.31
N PHE A 63 -37.55 -3.63 -17.79
CA PHE A 63 -37.55 -4.00 -19.21
C PHE A 63 -37.68 -2.80 -20.16
N VAL A 64 -38.56 -1.83 -19.85
CA VAL A 64 -38.84 -0.71 -20.76
C VAL A 64 -37.68 0.26 -20.78
N THR A 65 -37.16 0.63 -19.61
CA THR A 65 -36.03 1.55 -19.47
C THR A 65 -34.73 0.96 -20.02
N VAL A 66 -34.51 -0.35 -19.88
CA VAL A 66 -33.34 -1.02 -20.47
C VAL A 66 -33.44 -1.07 -22.00
N VAL A 67 -34.62 -1.31 -22.56
CA VAL A 67 -34.83 -1.24 -24.02
C VAL A 67 -34.55 0.18 -24.53
N ASP A 68 -35.14 1.21 -23.90
CA ASP A 68 -34.93 2.61 -24.28
C ASP A 68 -33.45 3.01 -24.21
N GLU A 69 -32.75 2.60 -23.14
CA GLU A 69 -31.32 2.90 -22.99
C GLU A 69 -30.45 2.17 -24.03
N LEU A 70 -30.81 0.94 -24.41
CA LEU A 70 -30.10 0.19 -25.46
C LEU A 70 -30.38 0.75 -26.86
N GLU A 71 -31.58 1.24 -27.12
CA GLU A 71 -31.93 1.96 -28.36
C GLU A 71 -31.17 3.28 -28.46
N ARG A 72 -31.15 4.07 -27.38
CA ARG A 72 -30.41 5.34 -27.31
C ARG A 72 -28.91 5.19 -27.59
N ARG A 73 -28.35 4.00 -27.35
CA ARG A 73 -26.94 3.64 -27.59
C ARG A 73 -26.69 2.95 -28.93
N ASP A 74 -27.72 2.74 -29.75
CA ASP A 74 -27.63 1.95 -30.99
C ASP A 74 -27.11 0.50 -30.76
N LEU A 75 -27.38 -0.07 -29.58
CA LEU A 75 -26.93 -1.41 -29.19
C LEU A 75 -28.05 -2.46 -29.18
N LEU A 76 -29.33 -2.07 -29.26
CA LEU A 76 -30.47 -2.98 -29.14
C LEU A 76 -30.41 -4.16 -30.14
N GLU A 77 -30.11 -3.88 -31.40
CA GLU A 77 -29.98 -4.92 -32.44
C GLU A 77 -28.77 -5.84 -32.18
N GLN A 78 -27.67 -5.30 -31.66
CA GLN A 78 -26.44 -6.06 -31.40
C GLN A 78 -26.61 -7.05 -30.25
N VAL A 79 -27.48 -6.74 -29.28
CA VAL A 79 -27.77 -7.65 -28.15
C VAL A 79 -28.81 -8.71 -28.49
N GLY A 80 -29.42 -8.67 -29.69
CA GLY A 80 -30.45 -9.63 -30.13
C GLY A 80 -31.88 -9.10 -30.07
N GLY A 81 -32.06 -7.79 -29.89
CA GLY A 81 -33.34 -7.11 -29.93
C GLY A 81 -34.24 -7.36 -28.72
N ILE A 82 -35.46 -6.84 -28.81
CA ILE A 82 -36.51 -6.95 -27.78
C ILE A 82 -36.84 -8.42 -27.48
N SER A 83 -36.79 -9.28 -28.51
CA SER A 83 -37.03 -10.72 -28.36
C SER A 83 -36.07 -11.38 -27.38
N TYR A 84 -34.79 -11.00 -27.42
CA TYR A 84 -33.78 -11.58 -26.54
C TYR A 84 -33.98 -11.15 -25.08
N LEU A 85 -34.27 -9.87 -24.85
CA LEU A 85 -34.61 -9.36 -23.51
C LEU A 85 -35.86 -10.02 -22.93
N THR A 86 -36.85 -10.30 -23.78
CA THR A 86 -38.06 -11.01 -23.38
C THR A 86 -37.76 -12.47 -23.00
N GLU A 87 -36.84 -13.12 -23.71
CA GLU A 87 -36.37 -14.47 -23.40
C GLU A 87 -35.64 -14.51 -22.04
N LEU A 88 -34.79 -13.52 -21.75
CA LEU A 88 -34.09 -13.39 -20.47
C LEU A 88 -35.05 -13.36 -19.28
N ILE A 89 -36.14 -12.60 -19.38
CA ILE A 89 -37.16 -12.50 -18.33
C ILE A 89 -37.87 -13.84 -18.13
N ASN A 90 -38.21 -14.53 -19.22
CA ASN A 90 -38.93 -15.81 -19.14
C ASN A 90 -38.06 -16.99 -18.68
N ALA A 91 -36.73 -16.86 -18.78
CA ALA A 91 -35.80 -17.91 -18.39
C ALA A 91 -35.67 -18.07 -16.87
N VAL A 92 -36.02 -17.05 -16.08
CA VAL A 92 -35.75 -17.02 -14.64
C VAL A 92 -37.04 -16.90 -13.83
N PRO A 93 -37.40 -17.91 -13.01
CA PRO A 93 -38.63 -17.86 -12.22
C PRO A 93 -38.54 -16.93 -11.00
N THR A 94 -37.35 -16.69 -10.44
CA THR A 94 -37.15 -15.78 -9.28
C THR A 94 -35.76 -15.12 -9.29
N ALA A 95 -35.66 -13.88 -8.81
CA ALA A 95 -34.38 -13.16 -8.66
C ALA A 95 -33.59 -13.49 -7.38
N VAL A 96 -34.10 -14.38 -6.51
CA VAL A 96 -33.53 -14.67 -5.17
C VAL A 96 -32.09 -15.17 -5.25
N HIS A 97 -31.74 -15.91 -6.30
CA HIS A 97 -30.42 -16.54 -6.46
C HIS A 97 -29.46 -15.77 -7.37
N VAL A 98 -29.75 -14.50 -7.68
CA VAL A 98 -28.92 -13.66 -8.58
C VAL A 98 -27.44 -13.65 -8.17
N GLU A 99 -27.14 -13.63 -6.87
CA GLU A 99 -25.77 -13.61 -6.36
C GLU A 99 -25.04 -14.91 -6.71
N TYR A 100 -25.70 -16.06 -6.57
CA TYR A 100 -25.13 -17.36 -6.92
C TYR A 100 -24.79 -17.45 -8.42
N TYR A 101 -25.69 -17.01 -9.29
CA TYR A 101 -25.43 -16.98 -10.74
C TYR A 101 -24.32 -15.98 -11.08
N GLY A 102 -24.31 -14.81 -10.44
CA GLY A 102 -23.26 -13.81 -10.57
C GLY A 102 -21.89 -14.38 -10.22
N ARG A 103 -21.78 -15.17 -9.13
CA ARG A 103 -20.52 -15.83 -8.74
C ARG A 103 -20.05 -16.86 -9.77
N ILE A 104 -20.96 -17.53 -10.48
CA ILE A 104 -20.58 -18.43 -11.58
C ILE A 104 -19.98 -17.62 -12.75
N VAL A 105 -20.60 -16.51 -13.11
CA VAL A 105 -20.09 -15.61 -14.17
C VAL A 105 -18.71 -15.05 -13.78
N GLU A 106 -18.57 -14.51 -12.56
CA GLU A 106 -17.30 -14.01 -12.02
C GLU A 106 -16.20 -15.09 -12.03
N ARG A 107 -16.53 -16.31 -11.59
CA ARG A 107 -15.60 -17.44 -11.58
C ARG A 107 -15.14 -17.78 -12.99
N THR A 108 -16.06 -17.90 -13.95
CA THR A 108 -15.69 -18.23 -15.33
C THR A 108 -14.91 -17.11 -16.00
N SER A 109 -15.23 -15.84 -15.74
CA SER A 109 -14.43 -14.67 -16.14
C SER A 109 -13.00 -14.74 -15.61
N THR A 110 -12.84 -15.04 -14.32
CA THR A 110 -11.52 -15.17 -13.68
C THR A 110 -10.69 -16.29 -14.31
N LEU A 111 -11.32 -17.42 -14.66
CA LEU A 111 -10.65 -18.50 -15.39
C LEU A 111 -10.25 -18.08 -16.81
N ARG A 112 -11.07 -17.29 -17.52
CA ARG A 112 -10.69 -16.76 -18.85
C ARG A 112 -9.50 -15.81 -18.75
N ARG A 113 -9.50 -14.92 -17.76
CA ARG A 113 -8.36 -14.01 -17.50
C ARG A 113 -7.09 -14.78 -17.14
N LEU A 114 -7.20 -15.86 -16.36
CA LEU A 114 -6.07 -16.73 -16.05
C LEU A 114 -5.49 -17.39 -17.31
N ILE A 115 -6.34 -17.84 -18.24
CA ILE A 115 -5.89 -18.40 -19.53
C ILE A 115 -5.18 -17.34 -20.38
N GLN A 116 -5.73 -16.12 -20.42
CA GLN A 116 -5.13 -15.00 -21.13
C GLN A 116 -3.76 -14.65 -20.53
N ALA A 117 -3.67 -14.47 -19.21
CA ALA A 117 -2.41 -14.22 -18.52
C ALA A 117 -1.40 -15.34 -18.77
N GLY A 118 -1.82 -16.61 -18.76
CA GLY A 118 -0.95 -17.74 -19.10
C GLY A 118 -0.42 -17.68 -20.54
N THR A 119 -1.22 -17.21 -21.48
CA THR A 119 -0.82 -17.03 -22.89
C THR A 119 0.15 -15.86 -23.03
N GLU A 120 -0.09 -14.74 -22.34
CA GLU A 120 0.83 -13.60 -22.32
C GLU A 120 2.17 -13.96 -21.68
N ILE A 121 2.17 -14.74 -20.59
CA ILE A 121 3.38 -15.26 -19.94
C ILE A 121 4.15 -16.20 -20.88
N ALA A 122 3.44 -17.09 -21.58
CA ALA A 122 4.06 -17.95 -22.58
C ALA A 122 4.73 -17.11 -23.69
N ASN A 123 4.07 -16.07 -24.17
CA ASN A 123 4.62 -15.16 -25.19
C ASN A 123 5.87 -14.43 -24.69
N ILE A 124 5.90 -13.99 -23.42
CA ILE A 124 7.09 -13.41 -22.79
C ILE A 124 8.25 -14.42 -22.81
N GLY A 125 7.98 -15.69 -22.53
CA GLY A 125 9.01 -16.74 -22.53
C GLY A 125 9.58 -17.08 -23.92
N PHE A 126 8.87 -16.75 -25.01
CA PHE A 126 9.37 -16.89 -26.38
C PHE A 126 10.10 -15.64 -26.90
N ASP A 127 10.09 -14.53 -26.15
CA ASP A 127 10.77 -13.30 -26.52
C ASP A 127 12.23 -13.31 -26.03
N ASP A 128 13.13 -13.74 -26.90
CA ASP A 128 14.57 -13.80 -26.64
C ASP A 128 15.24 -12.41 -26.43
N SER A 129 14.51 -11.31 -26.62
CA SER A 129 15.06 -9.94 -26.50
C SER A 129 14.91 -9.34 -25.10
N THR A 130 14.07 -9.93 -24.24
CA THR A 130 13.81 -9.41 -22.89
C THR A 130 14.76 -10.04 -21.86
N ASP A 131 15.33 -9.22 -20.97
CA ASP A 131 16.12 -9.71 -19.84
C ASP A 131 15.30 -10.65 -18.93
N VAL A 132 15.93 -11.71 -18.40
CA VAL A 132 15.23 -12.75 -17.62
C VAL A 132 14.54 -12.18 -16.39
N GLU A 133 15.15 -11.21 -15.69
CA GLU A 133 14.53 -10.59 -14.50
C GLU A 133 13.32 -9.74 -14.90
N GLU A 134 13.40 -9.04 -16.04
CA GLU A 134 12.29 -8.27 -16.58
C GLU A 134 11.13 -9.16 -17.06
N ALA A 135 11.45 -10.29 -17.69
CA ALA A 135 10.47 -11.29 -18.09
C ALA A 135 9.72 -11.87 -16.88
N LEU A 136 10.45 -12.22 -15.81
CA LEU A 136 9.88 -12.68 -14.55
C LEU A 136 8.97 -11.63 -13.90
N ASP A 137 9.40 -10.36 -13.88
CA ASP A 137 8.57 -9.27 -13.36
C ASP A 137 7.27 -9.09 -14.16
N LYS A 138 7.35 -9.06 -15.49
CA LYS A 138 6.16 -8.97 -16.36
C LYS A 138 5.22 -10.15 -16.11
N ALA A 139 5.76 -11.36 -15.95
CA ALA A 139 4.95 -12.54 -15.67
C ALA A 139 4.27 -12.49 -14.29
N GLU A 140 4.99 -12.06 -13.26
CA GLU A 140 4.40 -11.83 -11.93
C GLU A 140 3.30 -10.77 -11.96
N GLN A 141 3.51 -9.67 -12.70
CA GLN A 141 2.49 -8.63 -12.86
C GLN A 141 1.22 -9.15 -13.55
N GLN A 142 1.37 -9.98 -14.57
CA GLN A 142 0.24 -10.60 -15.27
C GLN A 142 -0.55 -11.54 -14.35
N LEU A 143 0.13 -12.44 -13.64
CA LEU A 143 -0.51 -13.32 -12.66
C LEU A 143 -1.19 -12.54 -11.53
N PHE A 144 -0.54 -11.50 -11.03
CA PHE A 144 -1.10 -10.67 -9.98
C PHE A 144 -2.35 -9.91 -10.47
N GLY A 145 -2.36 -9.46 -11.73
CA GLY A 145 -3.52 -8.83 -12.37
C GLY A 145 -4.75 -9.76 -12.53
N VAL A 146 -4.57 -11.08 -12.45
CA VAL A 146 -5.68 -12.04 -12.40
C VAL A 146 -6.34 -12.03 -11.01
N SER A 147 -5.53 -11.95 -9.95
CA SER A 147 -5.98 -11.96 -8.54
C SER A 147 -6.53 -10.61 -8.09
N GLN A 148 -5.89 -9.51 -8.49
CA GLN A 148 -6.36 -8.15 -8.25
C GLN A 148 -6.74 -7.50 -9.57
N ARG A 149 -7.97 -6.97 -9.64
CA ARG A 149 -8.44 -6.13 -10.75
C ARG A 149 -7.51 -4.94 -10.94
N ARG A 150 -6.45 -5.09 -11.74
CA ARG A 150 -5.71 -3.96 -12.30
C ARG A 150 -6.57 -3.37 -13.39
N THR A 151 -7.34 -2.34 -13.04
CA THR A 151 -7.74 -1.34 -14.02
C THR A 151 -6.45 -0.67 -14.47
N THR A 152 -5.93 -1.03 -15.65
CA THR A 152 -5.08 -0.11 -16.40
C THR A 152 -5.87 1.18 -16.50
N ARG A 153 -5.49 2.20 -15.72
CA ARG A 153 -6.20 3.48 -15.73
C ARG A 153 -5.89 4.17 -17.05
N ASP A 154 -6.80 4.05 -18.02
CA ASP A 154 -6.92 5.00 -19.12
C ASP A 154 -7.24 6.40 -18.58
N PHE A 155 -7.23 7.42 -19.44
CA PHE A 155 -7.58 8.78 -19.04
C PHE A 155 -8.90 8.80 -18.26
N VAL A 156 -8.83 9.21 -16.98
CA VAL A 156 -10.01 9.36 -16.12
C VAL A 156 -10.49 10.81 -16.22
N SER A 157 -11.79 11.00 -16.46
CA SER A 157 -12.36 12.35 -16.47
C SER A 157 -12.33 12.97 -15.06
N ILE A 158 -12.16 14.29 -14.97
CA ILE A 158 -12.16 14.98 -13.67
C ILE A 158 -13.47 14.75 -12.91
N SER A 159 -14.60 14.66 -13.61
CA SER A 159 -15.92 14.41 -13.02
C SER A 159 -15.97 13.08 -12.26
N GLN A 160 -15.43 12.00 -12.83
CA GLN A 160 -15.36 10.69 -12.16
C GLN A 160 -14.48 10.71 -10.90
N VAL A 161 -13.40 11.50 -10.91
CA VAL A 161 -12.53 11.66 -9.74
C VAL A 161 -13.23 12.47 -8.64
N LEU A 162 -14.00 13.50 -9.02
CA LEU A 162 -14.72 14.37 -8.09
C LEU A 162 -15.84 13.63 -7.34
N GLU A 163 -16.56 12.71 -8.00
CA GLU A 163 -17.60 11.90 -7.36
C GLU A 163 -17.05 11.13 -6.14
N GLY A 164 -15.90 10.46 -6.29
CA GLY A 164 -15.25 9.79 -5.16
C GLY A 164 -14.55 10.74 -4.16
N TYR A 165 -14.27 11.98 -4.56
CA TYR A 165 -13.62 12.96 -3.67
C TYR A 165 -14.60 13.58 -2.67
N PHE A 166 -15.87 13.76 -3.04
CA PHE A 166 -16.90 14.25 -2.11
C PHE A 166 -17.09 13.32 -0.92
N ASP A 167 -17.20 12.01 -1.15
CA ASP A 167 -17.29 11.02 -0.06
C ASP A 167 -16.08 11.08 0.88
N LYS A 168 -14.89 11.32 0.32
CA LYS A 168 -13.66 11.51 1.09
C LYS A 168 -13.70 12.78 1.93
N LEU A 169 -14.23 13.89 1.41
CA LEU A 169 -14.39 15.15 2.15
C LEU A 169 -15.38 15.01 3.31
N ASP A 170 -16.52 14.36 3.08
CA ASP A 170 -17.49 14.08 4.12
C ASP A 170 -16.89 13.22 5.23
N PHE A 171 -16.14 12.18 4.86
CA PHE A 171 -15.41 11.35 5.82
C PHE A 171 -14.40 12.18 6.64
N LEU A 172 -13.62 13.04 6.00
CA LEU A 172 -12.65 13.94 6.66
C LEU A 172 -13.32 14.93 7.62
N GLN A 173 -14.50 15.42 7.27
CA GLN A 173 -15.26 16.33 8.13
C GLN A 173 -15.79 15.62 9.38
N GLN A 174 -16.19 14.35 9.26
CA GLN A 174 -16.68 13.54 10.38
C GLN A 174 -15.56 13.11 11.34
N HIS A 175 -14.35 12.88 10.82
CA HIS A 175 -13.18 12.41 11.60
C HIS A 175 -12.14 13.52 11.84
N ARG A 176 -12.61 14.73 12.14
CA ARG A 176 -11.73 15.89 12.36
C ARG A 176 -10.75 15.65 13.51
N GLY A 177 -9.46 15.79 13.21
CA GLY A 177 -8.37 15.64 14.18
C GLY A 177 -7.83 14.22 14.30
N GLU A 178 -8.43 13.25 13.59
CA GLU A 178 -7.87 11.90 13.49
C GLU A 178 -6.79 11.81 12.42
N VAL A 179 -5.83 10.93 12.65
CA VAL A 179 -4.75 10.64 11.71
C VAL A 179 -5.28 9.72 10.63
N MET A 180 -5.43 10.25 9.41
CA MET A 180 -5.98 9.53 8.26
C MET A 180 -5.03 8.48 7.69
N GLY A 181 -3.73 8.79 7.71
CA GLY A 181 -2.67 7.87 7.27
C GLY A 181 -2.36 6.81 8.33
N VAL A 182 -1.35 5.98 8.07
CA VAL A 182 -0.78 5.13 9.11
C VAL A 182 -0.13 6.04 10.17
N PRO A 183 -0.55 5.98 11.45
CA PRO A 183 -0.03 6.88 12.46
C PRO A 183 1.44 6.56 12.75
N SER A 184 2.28 7.60 12.81
CA SER A 184 3.67 7.47 13.25
C SER A 184 3.75 7.21 14.75
N GLY A 185 2.74 7.65 15.50
CA GLY A 185 2.66 7.56 16.96
C GLY A 185 3.49 8.60 17.69
N TYR A 186 3.89 9.66 16.99
CA TYR A 186 4.47 10.89 17.53
C TYR A 186 3.56 12.05 17.14
N ALA A 187 2.98 12.74 18.12
CA ALA A 187 1.89 13.68 17.90
C ALA A 187 2.25 14.81 16.93
N ASP A 188 3.44 15.40 17.08
CA ASP A 188 3.88 16.51 16.24
C ASP A 188 4.27 16.06 14.83
N VAL A 189 4.74 14.82 14.67
CA VAL A 189 4.99 14.23 13.34
C VAL A 189 3.67 13.97 12.61
N ASP A 190 2.70 13.38 13.30
CA ASP A 190 1.37 13.13 12.74
C ASP A 190 0.62 14.43 12.42
N LYS A 191 0.77 15.46 13.24
CA LYS A 191 0.23 16.81 12.97
C LYS A 191 0.82 17.43 11.71
N LEU A 192 2.13 17.27 11.51
CA LEU A 192 2.83 17.83 10.36
C LEU A 192 2.56 17.07 9.05
N THR A 193 2.41 15.75 9.15
CA THR A 193 2.29 14.86 7.97
C THR A 193 0.87 14.41 7.67
N GLY A 194 -0.06 14.54 8.63
CA GLY A 194 -1.38 13.90 8.58
C GLY A 194 -1.33 12.38 8.78
N GLY A 195 -0.20 11.87 9.29
CA GLY A 195 0.17 10.45 9.26
C GLY A 195 0.84 10.05 7.94
N MET A 196 1.31 8.80 7.86
CA MET A 196 1.95 8.27 6.66
C MET A 196 0.88 7.93 5.62
N GLN A 197 0.85 8.71 4.55
CA GLN A 197 -0.19 8.61 3.54
C GLN A 197 0.03 7.41 2.61
N ARG A 198 -1.08 6.84 2.15
CA ARG A 198 -1.06 5.79 1.13
C ARG A 198 -0.45 6.29 -0.17
N SER A 199 0.20 5.39 -0.89
CA SER A 199 0.88 5.68 -2.15
C SER A 199 2.11 6.61 -2.06
N ASP A 200 2.49 7.07 -0.87
CA ASP A 200 3.68 7.92 -0.67
C ASP A 200 4.95 7.09 -0.45
N LEU A 201 6.05 7.58 -1.03
CA LEU A 201 7.41 7.15 -0.72
C LEU A 201 8.01 8.15 0.27
N ILE A 202 8.30 7.67 1.48
CA ILE A 202 8.86 8.44 2.58
C ILE A 202 10.33 8.02 2.74
N ILE A 203 11.24 9.00 2.69
CA ILE A 203 12.67 8.77 2.90
C ILE A 203 13.05 9.23 4.30
N LEU A 204 13.63 8.33 5.09
CA LEU A 204 14.23 8.67 6.38
C LEU A 204 15.75 8.50 6.29
N ALA A 205 16.48 9.60 6.42
CA ALA A 205 17.92 9.58 6.29
C ALA A 205 18.65 10.16 7.50
N ALA A 206 19.78 9.54 7.84
CA ALA A 206 20.64 10.00 8.92
C ALA A 206 22.07 9.50 8.72
N ARG A 207 23.01 10.04 9.49
CA ARG A 207 24.34 9.45 9.66
C ARG A 207 24.25 8.17 10.51
N PRO A 208 25.24 7.26 10.40
CA PRO A 208 25.32 6.09 11.28
C PRO A 208 25.21 6.46 12.77
N SER A 209 24.62 5.58 13.57
CA SER A 209 24.47 5.73 15.03
C SER A 209 23.58 6.89 15.53
N ILE A 210 22.98 7.69 14.66
CA ILE A 210 22.09 8.79 15.07
C ILE A 210 20.73 8.28 15.58
N GLY A 211 20.22 7.18 15.02
CA GLY A 211 18.95 6.58 15.47
C GLY A 211 17.96 6.21 14.36
N LYS A 212 18.40 6.09 13.09
CA LYS A 212 17.57 5.76 11.93
C LYS A 212 16.69 4.50 12.15
N THR A 213 17.31 3.38 12.49
CA THR A 213 16.64 2.11 12.80
C THR A 213 15.80 2.19 14.09
N ALA A 214 16.17 3.04 15.05
CA ALA A 214 15.36 3.23 16.27
C ALA A 214 14.05 3.97 15.96
N LEU A 215 14.11 5.00 15.11
CA LEU A 215 12.91 5.75 14.72
C LEU A 215 11.99 4.92 13.83
N GLN A 216 12.53 4.17 12.84
CA GLN A 216 11.70 3.29 12.01
C GLN A 216 10.94 2.25 12.85
N LEU A 217 11.62 1.65 13.84
CA LEU A 217 10.99 0.63 14.69
C LEU A 217 9.94 1.27 15.59
N GLY A 218 10.09 2.55 15.96
CA GLY A 218 9.06 3.30 16.64
C GLY A 218 7.83 3.48 15.78
N PHE A 219 7.99 3.84 14.50
CA PHE A 219 6.87 3.90 13.55
C PHE A 219 6.19 2.53 13.38
N ALA A 220 6.97 1.48 13.15
CA ALA A 220 6.45 0.12 12.99
C ALA A 220 5.68 -0.36 14.24
N HIS A 221 6.27 -0.15 15.41
CA HIS A 221 5.70 -0.51 16.71
C HIS A 221 4.39 0.24 16.96
N ASN A 222 4.37 1.57 16.80
CA ASN A 222 3.16 2.36 16.99
C ASN A 222 2.06 1.95 15.99
N ALA A 223 2.40 1.77 14.71
CA ALA A 223 1.45 1.36 13.68
C ALA A 223 0.85 -0.03 13.97
N ALA A 224 1.68 -1.03 14.26
CA ALA A 224 1.22 -2.40 14.43
C ALA A 224 0.61 -2.66 15.82
N VAL A 225 1.32 -2.27 16.89
CA VAL A 225 0.92 -2.60 18.27
C VAL A 225 -0.20 -1.69 18.77
N LYS A 226 -0.15 -0.38 18.47
CA LYS A 226 -1.16 0.57 18.98
C LYS A 226 -2.32 0.77 18.02
N ALA A 227 -2.06 0.80 16.71
CA ALA A 227 -3.08 1.06 15.70
C ALA A 227 -3.55 -0.19 14.93
N GLY A 228 -3.03 -1.38 15.27
CA GLY A 228 -3.47 -2.67 14.70
C GLY A 228 -3.18 -2.84 13.21
N LYS A 229 -2.24 -2.08 12.65
CA LYS A 229 -1.90 -2.08 11.22
C LYS A 229 -0.97 -3.23 10.86
N SER A 230 -1.08 -3.73 9.64
CA SER A 230 -0.17 -4.75 9.11
C SER A 230 1.09 -4.09 8.53
N VAL A 231 2.26 -4.40 9.11
CA VAL A 231 3.55 -3.77 8.76
C VAL A 231 4.54 -4.82 8.26
N ALA A 232 5.13 -4.57 7.09
CA ALA A 232 6.25 -5.36 6.55
C ALA A 232 7.58 -4.62 6.75
N ILE A 233 8.58 -5.31 7.28
CA ILE A 233 9.93 -4.78 7.49
C ILE A 233 10.93 -5.63 6.71
N PHE A 234 11.57 -5.03 5.71
CA PHE A 234 12.70 -5.61 4.99
C PHE A 234 14.00 -5.08 5.61
N SER A 235 14.69 -5.91 6.40
CA SER A 235 15.90 -5.53 7.11
C SER A 235 17.14 -6.13 6.47
N LEU A 236 17.89 -5.32 5.74
CA LEU A 236 19.08 -5.75 5.02
C LEU A 236 20.36 -5.59 5.86
N GLU A 237 20.31 -4.81 6.94
CA GLU A 237 21.44 -4.56 7.84
C GLU A 237 21.41 -5.42 9.11
N MET A 238 20.22 -5.71 9.64
CA MET A 238 20.02 -6.38 10.94
C MET A 238 19.21 -7.65 10.79
N SER A 239 19.49 -8.67 11.63
CA SER A 239 18.67 -9.88 11.65
C SER A 239 17.33 -9.65 12.36
N ALA A 240 16.35 -10.48 12.06
CA ALA A 240 15.03 -10.43 12.69
C ALA A 240 15.11 -10.50 14.22
N GLU A 241 15.99 -11.34 14.76
CA GLU A 241 16.22 -11.46 16.21
C GLU A 241 16.70 -10.14 16.84
N GLN A 242 17.60 -9.43 16.16
CA GLN A 242 18.11 -8.16 16.66
C GLN A 242 17.04 -7.06 16.62
N LEU A 243 16.13 -7.08 15.64
CA LEU A 243 14.99 -6.17 15.58
C LEU A 243 13.97 -6.47 16.69
N VAL A 244 13.63 -7.74 16.91
CA VAL A 244 12.73 -8.17 18.00
C VAL A 244 13.29 -7.76 19.36
N GLN A 245 14.61 -7.93 19.57
CA GLN A 245 15.26 -7.47 20.80
C GLN A 245 15.07 -5.97 21.03
N ARG A 246 15.19 -5.15 19.98
CA ARG A 246 14.96 -3.70 20.07
C ARG A 246 13.50 -3.39 20.36
N LEU A 247 12.55 -4.06 19.70
CA LEU A 247 11.12 -3.89 19.97
C LEU A 247 10.77 -4.23 21.43
N LEU A 248 11.35 -5.31 21.99
CA LEU A 248 11.20 -5.64 23.41
C LEU A 248 11.76 -4.56 24.33
N SER A 249 12.95 -4.03 24.02
CA SER A 249 13.55 -2.90 24.75
C SER A 249 12.64 -1.66 24.70
N MET A 250 12.04 -1.37 23.55
CA MET A 250 11.13 -0.23 23.37
C MET A 250 9.82 -0.39 24.15
N GLU A 251 9.27 -1.61 24.18
CA GLU A 251 8.00 -1.95 24.84
C GLU A 251 8.13 -2.05 26.36
N THR A 252 9.25 -2.59 26.85
CA THR A 252 9.48 -2.82 28.29
C THR A 252 10.18 -1.66 28.98
N GLY A 253 10.94 -0.84 28.24
CA GLY A 253 11.81 0.18 28.80
C GLY A 253 13.12 -0.35 29.40
N VAL A 254 13.33 -1.68 29.39
CA VAL A 254 14.57 -2.33 29.82
C VAL A 254 15.70 -1.97 28.86
N ASP A 255 16.89 -1.77 29.41
CA ASP A 255 18.09 -1.43 28.62
C ASP A 255 18.44 -2.52 27.59
N ALA A 256 18.71 -2.10 26.36
CA ALA A 256 18.95 -3.02 25.24
C ALA A 256 20.23 -3.87 25.41
N GLN A 257 21.27 -3.33 26.04
CA GLN A 257 22.50 -4.08 26.33
C GLN A 257 22.26 -5.10 27.44
N ARG A 258 21.49 -4.74 28.47
CA ARG A 258 21.12 -5.67 29.55
C ARG A 258 20.31 -6.85 29.01
N LEU A 259 19.33 -6.60 28.14
CA LEU A 259 18.58 -7.66 27.45
C LEU A 259 19.50 -8.57 26.64
N ARG A 260 20.51 -8.01 25.96
CA ARG A 260 21.47 -8.78 25.15
C ARG A 260 22.37 -9.69 25.98
N LEU A 261 22.80 -9.19 27.12
CA LEU A 261 23.69 -9.89 28.02
C LEU A 261 22.95 -10.82 28.99
N GLY A 262 21.61 -10.81 28.98
CA GLY A 262 20.78 -11.61 29.87
C GLY A 262 20.74 -11.10 31.32
N TYR A 263 21.11 -9.83 31.55
CA TYR A 263 21.07 -9.21 32.89
C TYR A 263 19.68 -8.67 33.22
N ILE A 264 18.75 -9.58 33.43
CA ILE A 264 17.32 -9.31 33.65
C ILE A 264 16.96 -9.74 35.07
N ASP A 265 16.32 -8.85 35.83
CA ASP A 265 15.80 -9.18 37.16
C ASP A 265 14.40 -9.85 37.09
N ASP A 266 13.95 -10.43 38.21
CA ASP A 266 12.68 -11.18 38.25
C ASP A 266 11.46 -10.30 37.92
N ALA A 267 11.50 -9.00 38.27
CA ALA A 267 10.41 -8.07 37.99
C ALA A 267 10.37 -7.65 36.51
N GLU A 268 11.53 -7.43 35.91
CA GLU A 268 11.71 -7.18 34.49
C GLU A 268 11.28 -8.40 33.66
N TRP A 269 11.48 -9.63 34.16
CA TRP A 269 11.06 -10.85 33.47
C TRP A 269 9.53 -10.91 33.28
N GLU A 270 8.76 -10.47 34.27
CA GLU A 270 7.29 -10.38 34.17
C GLU A 270 6.86 -9.29 33.17
N GLN A 271 7.58 -8.16 33.11
CA GLN A 271 7.34 -7.10 32.12
C GLN A 271 7.64 -7.58 30.70
N ILE A 272 8.76 -8.29 30.51
CA ILE A 272 9.17 -8.88 29.24
C ILE A 272 8.15 -9.92 28.77
N SER A 273 7.69 -10.80 29.67
CA SER A 273 6.67 -11.81 29.32
C SER A 273 5.37 -11.17 28.82
N ARG A 274 4.92 -10.07 29.45
CA ARG A 274 3.74 -9.31 28.97
C ARG A 274 4.00 -8.61 27.64
N ALA A 275 5.18 -8.04 27.45
CA ALA A 275 5.59 -7.42 26.18
C ALA A 275 5.63 -8.43 25.04
N PHE A 276 6.13 -9.65 25.29
CA PHE A 276 6.11 -10.75 24.32
C PHE A 276 4.70 -11.09 23.86
N GLY A 277 3.74 -11.18 24.79
CA GLY A 277 2.33 -11.42 24.43
C GLY A 277 1.78 -10.35 23.49
N ARG A 278 2.00 -9.07 23.81
CA ARG A 278 1.55 -7.95 22.96
C ARG A 278 2.23 -7.91 21.59
N LEU A 279 3.54 -8.19 21.53
CA LEU A 279 4.27 -8.22 20.27
C LEU A 279 3.89 -9.44 19.41
N ALA A 280 3.54 -10.57 20.02
CA ALA A 280 3.10 -11.77 19.31
C ALA A 280 1.72 -11.59 18.64
N GLU A 281 0.86 -10.74 19.20
CA GLU A 281 -0.43 -10.37 18.61
C GLU A 281 -0.33 -9.30 17.52
N ALA A 282 0.82 -8.61 17.41
CA ALA A 282 1.01 -7.53 16.45
C ALA A 282 1.31 -8.06 15.04
N ASN A 283 0.70 -7.42 14.03
CA ASN A 283 0.87 -7.79 12.62
C ASN A 283 2.20 -7.22 12.04
N ILE A 284 3.34 -7.64 12.59
CA ILE A 284 4.67 -7.26 12.11
C ILE A 284 5.32 -8.45 11.40
N PHE A 285 5.62 -8.29 10.12
CA PHE A 285 6.26 -9.30 9.28
C PHE A 285 7.69 -8.85 8.94
N ILE A 286 8.69 -9.66 9.27
CA ILE A 286 10.10 -9.31 9.07
C ILE A 286 10.72 -10.23 8.02
N ASP A 287 11.45 -9.64 7.10
CA ASP A 287 12.31 -10.34 6.14
C ASP A 287 13.74 -9.77 6.26
N ASP A 288 14.68 -10.60 6.68
CA ASP A 288 16.09 -10.22 6.85
C ASP A 288 17.01 -10.76 5.74
N THR A 289 16.45 -11.00 4.54
CA THR A 289 17.22 -11.43 3.37
C THR A 289 18.22 -10.33 2.97
N PRO A 290 19.55 -10.60 3.00
CA PRO A 290 20.55 -9.61 2.63
C PRO A 290 20.55 -9.37 1.12
N GLY A 291 20.77 -8.12 0.69
CA GLY A 291 20.92 -7.81 -0.73
C GLY A 291 19.66 -7.99 -1.56
N ILE A 292 18.47 -8.00 -0.95
CA ILE A 292 17.21 -8.21 -1.66
C ILE A 292 16.99 -7.17 -2.76
N SER A 293 16.50 -7.62 -3.91
CA SER A 293 16.14 -6.74 -5.02
C SER A 293 14.78 -6.07 -4.79
N VAL A 294 14.53 -4.95 -5.48
CA VAL A 294 13.21 -4.30 -5.46
C VAL A 294 12.11 -5.26 -5.93
N MET A 295 12.47 -6.16 -6.85
CA MET A 295 11.54 -7.13 -7.38
C MET A 295 11.10 -8.15 -6.34
N GLU A 296 12.04 -8.70 -5.60
CA GLU A 296 11.73 -9.62 -4.52
C GLU A 296 10.95 -8.94 -3.39
N VAL A 297 11.30 -7.69 -3.03
CA VAL A 297 10.52 -6.88 -2.08
C VAL A 297 9.07 -6.76 -2.56
N ARG A 298 8.86 -6.44 -3.84
CA ARG A 298 7.52 -6.31 -4.43
C ARG A 298 6.76 -7.62 -4.45
N SER A 299 7.38 -8.72 -4.86
CA SER A 299 6.76 -10.05 -4.90
C SER A 299 6.32 -10.50 -3.50
N LYS A 300 7.20 -10.34 -2.50
CA LYS A 300 6.90 -10.66 -1.10
C LYS A 300 5.81 -9.76 -0.51
N ALA A 301 5.86 -8.45 -0.76
CA ALA A 301 4.85 -7.50 -0.30
C ALA A 301 3.46 -7.76 -0.92
N ARG A 302 3.41 -8.10 -2.21
CA ARG A 302 2.17 -8.52 -2.90
C ARG A 302 1.56 -9.78 -2.28
N ARG A 303 2.38 -10.80 -2.03
CA ARG A 303 1.93 -12.03 -1.38
C ARG A 303 1.37 -11.74 0.01
N LEU A 304 2.08 -10.94 0.80
CA LEU A 304 1.64 -10.56 2.14
C LEU A 304 0.32 -9.77 2.11
N MET A 305 0.18 -8.80 1.20
CA MET A 305 -1.06 -8.05 0.99
C MET A 305 -2.24 -8.98 0.67
N ALA A 306 -2.03 -10.00 -0.16
CA ALA A 306 -3.09 -10.94 -0.54
C ALA A 306 -3.50 -11.88 0.59
N GLU A 307 -2.54 -12.33 1.42
CA GLU A 307 -2.79 -13.31 2.49
C GLU A 307 -3.27 -12.68 3.80
N HIS A 308 -2.69 -11.53 4.20
CA HIS A 308 -2.86 -10.94 5.52
C HIS A 308 -3.30 -9.46 5.49
N GLY A 309 -3.38 -8.85 4.30
CA GLY A 309 -3.44 -7.39 4.17
C GLY A 309 -2.10 -6.73 4.50
N LEU A 310 -1.92 -5.49 4.05
CA LEU A 310 -0.70 -4.73 4.27
C LEU A 310 -1.05 -3.24 4.30
N ASP A 311 -0.61 -2.55 5.35
CA ASP A 311 -0.87 -1.13 5.54
C ASP A 311 0.41 -0.29 5.45
N PHE A 312 1.58 -0.86 5.74
CA PHE A 312 2.84 -0.11 5.77
C PHE A 312 4.03 -0.99 5.42
N VAL A 313 4.93 -0.49 4.58
CA VAL A 313 6.18 -1.17 4.20
C VAL A 313 7.38 -0.35 4.64
N ILE A 314 8.36 -1.02 5.24
CA ILE A 314 9.61 -0.41 5.69
C ILE A 314 10.79 -1.17 5.05
N VAL A 315 11.76 -0.44 4.51
CA VAL A 315 12.99 -0.99 3.91
C VAL A 315 14.23 -0.36 4.55
N ASP A 316 15.03 -1.16 5.27
CA ASP A 316 16.27 -0.75 5.96
C ASP A 316 17.50 -1.44 5.37
N TYR A 317 18.28 -0.83 4.48
CA TYR A 317 18.13 0.49 3.88
C TYR A 317 18.48 0.45 2.39
N LEU A 318 18.09 1.48 1.64
CA LEU A 318 18.14 1.53 0.18
C LEU A 318 19.48 1.09 -0.42
N GLN A 319 20.59 1.59 0.14
CA GLN A 319 21.93 1.32 -0.38
C GLN A 319 22.44 -0.09 -0.10
N LEU A 320 21.68 -0.99 0.53
CA LEU A 320 22.00 -2.41 0.62
C LEU A 320 21.22 -3.27 -0.37
N MET A 321 20.20 -2.70 -1.03
CA MET A 321 19.45 -3.42 -2.06
C MET A 321 20.33 -3.64 -3.30
N GLN A 322 20.07 -4.75 -3.99
CA GLN A 322 20.64 -5.03 -5.30
C GLN A 322 19.69 -4.52 -6.38
N GLY A 323 20.18 -3.65 -7.26
CA GLY A 323 19.50 -3.32 -8.51
C GLY A 323 19.99 -4.20 -9.66
N ARG A 324 19.44 -3.97 -10.86
CA ARG A 324 19.95 -4.60 -12.09
C ARG A 324 21.43 -4.27 -12.24
N ARG A 325 22.24 -5.22 -12.72
CA ARG A 325 23.69 -5.03 -12.96
C ARG A 325 23.92 -3.75 -13.77
N SER A 326 24.33 -2.69 -13.10
CA SER A 326 24.69 -1.40 -13.70
C SER A 326 26.11 -1.06 -13.28
N GLU A 327 26.91 -0.56 -14.22
CA GLU A 327 28.26 -0.06 -13.91
C GLU A 327 28.22 1.22 -13.04
N ASN A 328 27.04 1.86 -12.92
CA ASN A 328 26.87 3.12 -12.21
C ASN A 328 25.89 2.98 -11.03
N ARG A 329 26.45 3.03 -9.80
CA ARG A 329 25.70 2.97 -8.55
C ARG A 329 24.61 4.05 -8.42
N VAL A 330 24.83 5.23 -8.99
CA VAL A 330 23.83 6.32 -8.95
C VAL A 330 22.57 5.93 -9.73
N GLN A 331 22.75 5.28 -10.88
CA GLN A 331 21.62 4.82 -11.69
C GLN A 331 20.89 3.68 -10.99
N GLU A 332 21.63 2.74 -10.39
CA GLU A 332 21.05 1.64 -9.62
C GLU A 332 20.15 2.14 -8.48
N ILE A 333 20.62 3.10 -7.69
CA ILE A 333 19.84 3.71 -6.60
C ILE A 333 18.63 4.47 -7.16
N SER A 334 18.75 5.10 -8.33
CA SER A 334 17.64 5.77 -9.01
C SER A 334 16.54 4.78 -9.41
N ASP A 335 16.92 3.62 -9.94
CA ASP A 335 15.99 2.57 -10.32
C ASP A 335 15.32 1.96 -9.08
N ILE A 336 16.07 1.80 -7.99
CA ILE A 336 15.54 1.35 -6.69
C ILE A 336 14.47 2.30 -6.16
N SER A 337 14.80 3.60 -6.09
CA SER A 337 13.89 4.66 -5.64
C SER A 337 12.58 4.67 -6.44
N ARG A 338 12.70 4.66 -7.77
CA ARG A 338 11.54 4.64 -8.67
C ARG A 338 10.70 3.37 -8.51
N GLY A 339 11.36 2.22 -8.35
CA GLY A 339 10.69 0.95 -8.13
C GLY A 339 9.90 0.91 -6.82
N LEU A 340 10.44 1.48 -5.74
CA LEU A 340 9.73 1.60 -4.45
C LEU A 340 8.57 2.61 -4.52
N LYS A 341 8.73 3.73 -5.25
CA LYS A 341 7.59 4.62 -5.53
C LYS A 341 6.50 3.92 -6.33
N GLY A 342 6.89 3.07 -7.29
CA GLY A 342 5.99 2.20 -8.01
C GLY A 342 5.24 1.24 -7.09
N LEU A 343 5.96 0.58 -6.18
CA LEU A 343 5.39 -0.32 -5.16
C LEU A 343 4.36 0.39 -4.28
N ALA A 344 4.69 1.59 -3.76
CA ALA A 344 3.80 2.37 -2.91
C ALA A 344 2.46 2.65 -3.60
N ARG A 345 2.51 3.11 -4.86
CA ARG A 345 1.32 3.39 -5.67
C ARG A 345 0.54 2.15 -6.07
N GLU A 346 1.25 1.06 -6.33
CA GLU A 346 0.65 -0.19 -6.77
C GLU A 346 -0.16 -0.85 -5.64
N LEU A 347 0.41 -0.90 -4.44
CA LEU A 347 -0.23 -1.50 -3.27
C LEU A 347 -1.14 -0.53 -2.51
N ASP A 348 -1.14 0.76 -2.86
CA ASP A 348 -1.83 1.83 -2.14
C ASP A 348 -1.46 1.88 -0.64
N VAL A 349 -0.15 1.77 -0.34
CA VAL A 349 0.39 1.82 1.03
C VAL A 349 1.56 2.81 1.11
N PRO A 350 1.79 3.46 2.27
CA PRO A 350 3.05 4.14 2.53
C PRO A 350 4.23 3.17 2.45
N VAL A 351 5.32 3.63 1.82
CA VAL A 351 6.62 2.94 1.84
C VAL A 351 7.64 3.85 2.50
N LEU A 352 8.17 3.44 3.65
CA LEU A 352 9.29 4.09 4.32
C LEU A 352 10.59 3.42 3.90
N ALA A 353 11.46 4.16 3.23
CA ALA A 353 12.77 3.69 2.86
C ALA A 353 13.86 4.46 3.60
N LEU A 354 14.74 3.72 4.28
CA LEU A 354 15.83 4.30 5.03
C LEU A 354 16.98 4.59 4.07
N SER A 355 17.70 5.68 4.31
CA SER A 355 18.87 6.07 3.52
C SER A 355 20.01 6.53 4.41
N GLN A 356 21.24 6.23 4.03
CA GLN A 356 22.41 6.76 4.71
C GLN A 356 22.90 8.05 4.05
N LEU A 357 23.25 9.04 4.85
CA LEU A 357 23.78 10.31 4.36
C LEU A 357 25.26 10.24 4.00
N SER A 358 25.67 11.04 3.02
CA SER A 358 27.08 11.25 2.69
C SER A 358 27.88 11.76 3.89
N ARG A 359 29.19 11.45 3.92
CA ARG A 359 30.13 12.02 4.92
C ARG A 359 30.28 13.53 4.80
N ALA A 360 29.87 14.13 3.68
CA ALA A 360 29.98 15.58 3.45
C ALA A 360 29.28 16.42 4.54
N VAL A 361 28.19 15.91 5.14
CA VAL A 361 27.50 16.54 6.28
C VAL A 361 28.47 16.88 7.42
N GLU A 362 29.44 16.00 7.70
CA GLU A 362 30.38 16.15 8.82
C GLU A 362 31.39 17.28 8.58
N SER A 363 31.58 17.72 7.34
CA SER A 363 32.50 18.82 7.01
C SER A 363 31.88 20.21 7.18
N ARG A 364 30.55 20.30 7.32
CA ARG A 364 29.84 21.57 7.51
C ARG A 364 29.80 21.94 8.99
N ALA A 365 29.91 23.24 9.29
CA ALA A 365 29.99 23.73 10.67
C ALA A 365 28.74 23.43 11.51
N ASP A 366 27.56 23.36 10.88
CA ASP A 366 26.29 23.08 11.57
C ASP A 366 25.98 21.59 11.67
N HIS A 367 26.67 20.74 10.89
CA HIS A 367 26.42 19.30 10.77
C HIS A 367 24.96 18.91 10.46
N ARG A 368 24.13 19.85 10.02
CA ARG A 368 22.69 19.65 9.81
C ARG A 368 22.44 19.05 8.42
N PRO A 369 21.78 17.90 8.30
CA PRO A 369 21.46 17.32 7.00
C PRO A 369 20.59 18.24 6.13
N MET A 370 20.82 18.20 4.83
CA MET A 370 20.05 18.86 3.79
C MET A 370 19.85 17.92 2.59
N LEU A 371 18.92 18.26 1.69
CA LEU A 371 18.56 17.40 0.55
C LEU A 371 19.77 17.00 -0.31
N SER A 372 20.72 17.91 -0.51
CA SER A 372 21.95 17.63 -1.27
C SER A 372 22.86 16.58 -0.65
N ASP A 373 22.66 16.18 0.62
CA ASP A 373 23.46 15.14 1.28
C ASP A 373 23.01 13.72 0.97
N LEU A 374 21.85 13.56 0.31
CA LEU A 374 21.42 12.32 -0.35
C LEU A 374 22.23 12.04 -1.63
N ARG A 375 23.32 12.81 -1.85
CA ARG A 375 24.13 13.07 -3.05
C ARG A 375 24.43 11.90 -3.97
N GLU A 376 24.37 10.66 -3.52
CA GLU A 376 24.52 9.48 -4.37
C GLU A 376 23.26 9.21 -5.23
N SER A 377 22.16 9.96 -5.04
CA SER A 377 20.99 9.94 -5.93
C SER A 377 20.09 11.16 -5.77
N GLY A 378 20.26 12.17 -6.64
CA GLY A 378 19.26 13.25 -6.78
C GLY A 378 17.87 12.74 -7.21
N SER A 379 17.80 11.51 -7.75
CA SER A 379 16.57 10.78 -8.04
C SER A 379 15.77 10.41 -6.79
N ILE A 380 16.43 10.04 -5.68
CA ILE A 380 15.73 9.79 -4.39
C ILE A 380 14.95 11.03 -3.99
N GLU A 381 15.59 12.19 -4.06
CA GLU A 381 14.93 13.46 -3.74
C GLU A 381 13.74 13.70 -4.67
N GLN A 382 13.87 13.44 -5.97
CA GLN A 382 12.80 13.68 -6.94
C GLN A 382 11.59 12.76 -6.75
N ASP A 383 11.83 11.47 -6.52
CA ASP A 383 10.80 10.44 -6.45
C ASP A 383 10.05 10.43 -5.11
N ALA A 384 10.71 10.82 -4.01
CA ALA A 384 10.12 10.84 -2.67
C ALA A 384 9.03 11.90 -2.54
N ASP A 385 7.94 11.59 -1.85
CA ASP A 385 6.90 12.57 -1.52
C ASP A 385 7.26 13.31 -0.23
N ILE A 386 7.91 12.61 0.72
CA ILE A 386 8.40 13.16 1.98
C ILE A 386 9.86 12.75 2.19
N VAL A 387 10.71 13.70 2.59
CA VAL A 387 12.09 13.46 3.01
C VAL A 387 12.29 13.97 4.42
N MET A 388 12.70 13.09 5.32
CA MET A 388 12.97 13.37 6.73
C MET A 388 14.44 13.09 7.06
N PHE A 389 15.05 13.99 7.83
CA PHE A 389 16.38 13.79 8.38
C PHE A 389 16.36 13.72 9.90
N ILE A 390 17.18 12.85 10.48
CA ILE A 390 17.43 12.85 11.92
C ILE A 390 18.73 13.61 12.19
N TYR A 391 18.65 14.62 13.05
CA TYR A 391 19.79 15.34 13.59
C TYR A 391 19.79 15.26 15.12
N ARG A 392 20.98 15.10 15.70
CA ARG A 392 21.18 15.01 17.14
C ARG A 392 22.44 15.77 17.51
N GLU A 393 22.26 16.91 18.17
CA GLU A 393 23.36 17.79 18.57
C GLU A 393 24.29 17.07 19.56
N ASP A 394 23.72 16.28 20.47
CA ASP A 394 24.43 15.52 21.50
C ASP A 394 25.34 14.39 20.96
N ALA A 395 25.20 14.03 19.69
CA ALA A 395 26.09 13.10 19.01
C ALA A 395 27.40 13.76 18.53
N TYR A 396 27.40 15.08 18.38
CA TYR A 396 28.55 15.87 17.91
C TYR A 396 29.18 16.69 19.04
N ASP A 397 28.34 17.23 19.93
CA ASP A 397 28.76 17.96 21.13
C ASP A 397 28.21 17.26 22.38
N PRO A 398 29.03 16.46 23.09
CA PRO A 398 28.62 15.80 24.32
C PRO A 398 28.25 16.75 25.46
N GLU A 399 28.61 18.04 25.39
CA GLU A 399 28.35 19.05 26.42
C GLU A 399 27.18 19.99 26.10
N THR A 400 26.49 19.81 24.96
CA THR A 400 25.30 20.59 24.60
C THR A 400 24.24 20.56 25.70
N GLU A 401 23.43 21.62 25.81
CA GLU A 401 22.26 21.65 26.71
C GLU A 401 21.10 20.77 26.19
N LYS A 402 21.10 20.42 24.90
CA LYS A 402 20.05 19.63 24.26
C LYS A 402 20.26 18.11 24.34
N LYS A 403 20.84 17.59 25.43
CA LYS A 403 21.18 16.16 25.56
C LYS A 403 19.95 15.27 25.39
N GLY A 404 20.04 14.37 24.42
CA GLY A 404 18.99 13.43 24.04
C GLY A 404 17.72 14.07 23.50
N ILE A 405 17.78 15.31 22.98
CA ILE A 405 16.78 15.86 22.07
C ILE A 405 17.24 15.54 20.65
N ALA A 406 16.34 15.00 19.86
CA ALA A 406 16.56 14.72 18.44
C ALA A 406 15.62 15.58 17.60
N GLU A 407 16.15 16.13 16.53
CA GLU A 407 15.41 16.90 15.55
C GLU A 407 15.08 15.99 14.36
N LEU A 408 13.79 15.86 14.04
CA LEU A 408 13.27 15.25 12.84
C LEU A 408 12.93 16.36 11.84
N ILE A 409 13.85 16.62 10.93
CA ILE A 409 13.76 17.69 9.95
C ILE A 409 12.99 17.16 8.73
N VAL A 410 11.75 17.62 8.52
CA VAL A 410 10.99 17.32 7.30
C VAL A 410 11.43 18.30 6.22
N ALA A 411 12.47 17.92 5.47
CA ALA A 411 13.11 18.78 4.47
C ALA A 411 12.35 18.86 3.14
N LYS A 412 11.50 17.87 2.85
CA LYS A 412 10.58 17.86 1.70
C LYS A 412 9.25 17.30 2.12
N HIS A 413 8.17 17.95 1.70
CA HIS A 413 6.81 17.44 1.84
C HIS A 413 6.00 17.91 0.63
N ARG A 414 5.58 16.99 -0.23
CA ARG A 414 4.90 17.32 -1.51
C ARG A 414 3.49 17.87 -1.33
N ASN A 415 2.81 17.43 -0.26
CA ASN A 415 1.39 17.66 -0.01
C ASN A 415 1.13 18.55 1.22
N GLY A 416 2.17 19.13 1.81
CA GLY A 416 2.06 19.92 3.03
C GLY A 416 3.34 20.70 3.36
N PRO A 417 3.39 21.35 4.53
CA PRO A 417 4.54 22.16 4.91
C PRO A 417 5.74 21.31 5.32
N THR A 418 6.92 21.91 5.20
CA THR A 418 8.18 21.44 5.80
C THR A 418 8.38 22.10 7.15
N ASP A 419 8.80 21.34 8.16
CA ASP A 419 9.13 21.87 9.48
C ASP A 419 10.09 20.90 10.22
N THR A 420 10.60 21.31 11.37
CA THR A 420 11.41 20.47 12.26
C THR A 420 10.62 20.07 13.50
N VAL A 421 10.40 18.77 13.67
CA VAL A 421 9.77 18.21 14.88
C VAL A 421 10.85 17.83 15.88
N HIS A 422 10.62 18.10 17.17
CA HIS A 422 11.56 17.74 18.23
C HIS A 422 11.04 16.51 18.99
N LEU A 423 11.90 15.51 19.16
CA LEU A 423 11.60 14.26 19.84
C LEU A 423 12.61 14.00 20.96
N ARG A 424 12.21 13.29 22.00
CA ARG A 424 13.13 12.79 23.03
C ARG A 424 13.74 11.47 22.58
N PHE A 425 15.07 11.36 22.58
CA PHE A 425 15.80 10.13 22.31
C PHE A 425 16.38 9.51 23.58
N PHE A 426 15.97 8.28 23.88
CA PHE A 426 16.47 7.48 24.99
C PHE A 426 17.54 6.50 24.50
N ALA A 427 18.81 6.86 24.67
CA ALA A 427 19.95 6.11 24.12
C ALA A 427 20.06 4.67 24.65
N ARG A 428 19.73 4.43 25.93
CA ARG A 428 19.80 3.10 26.58
C ARG A 428 18.79 2.10 26.00
N GLN A 429 17.62 2.59 25.63
CA GLN A 429 16.54 1.81 25.03
C GLN A 429 16.54 1.87 23.49
N ALA A 430 17.37 2.74 22.90
CA ALA A 430 17.31 3.11 21.49
C ALA A 430 15.87 3.44 21.05
N ARG A 431 15.19 4.31 21.81
CA ARG A 431 13.76 4.63 21.65
C ARG A 431 13.54 6.13 21.50
N PHE A 432 12.62 6.54 20.64
CA PHE A 432 12.12 7.91 20.57
C PHE A 432 10.79 8.06 21.31
N ALA A 433 10.48 9.26 21.79
CA ALA A 433 9.18 9.63 22.32
C ALA A 433 8.87 11.09 21.98
N ASP A 434 7.60 11.49 22.09
CA ASP A 434 7.23 12.90 22.02
C ASP A 434 7.98 13.70 23.09
N LEU A 435 8.46 14.88 22.68
CA LEU A 435 9.03 15.85 23.60
C LEU A 435 7.87 16.63 24.20
N GLU A 436 7.46 16.33 25.44
CA GLU A 436 6.41 17.12 26.12
C GLU A 436 6.78 18.61 26.10
N LEU A 437 6.03 19.41 25.34
CA LEU A 437 6.13 20.86 25.38
C LEU A 437 5.56 21.35 26.71
N TYR A 438 6.34 22.16 27.42
CA TYR A 438 5.85 23.18 28.32
C TYR A 438 4.73 23.94 27.58
N ARG A 439 3.46 23.60 27.83
CA ARG A 439 2.33 24.43 27.42
C ARG A 439 2.45 25.69 28.27
N GLU A 440 2.66 26.85 27.65
CA GLU A 440 2.32 28.10 28.36
C GLU A 440 0.86 27.95 28.82
N PRO A 441 0.57 28.13 30.12
CA PRO A 441 -0.80 28.06 30.58
C PRO A 441 -1.59 29.11 29.81
N ASP A 442 -2.70 28.71 29.19
CA ASP A 442 -3.65 29.62 28.57
C ASP A 442 -3.96 30.73 29.58
N ILE A 443 -3.51 31.95 29.28
CA ILE A 443 -3.92 33.13 30.03
C ILE A 443 -5.35 33.41 29.58
N SER A 444 -6.31 32.82 30.28
CA SER A 444 -7.74 33.12 30.17
C SER A 444 -8.05 34.54 30.62
#